data_AF-A0A1I5RY00-F1
#
_entry.id   AF-A0A1I5RY00-F1
#
_cell.length_a   1.000
_cell.length_b   1.000
_cell.length_c   1.000
_cell.angle_alpha   90.00
_cell.angle_beta   90.00
_cell.angle_gamma   90.00
#
_symmetry.space_group_name_H-M   'P 1'
#
loop_
_entity.id
_entity.type
_entity.pdbx_description
1 polymer ?
#
loop_
_entity_poly.entity_id
_entity_poly.type
_entity_poly.pdbx_seq_one_letter_code
_entity_poly.pdbx_strand_id
1 'polypeptide(L)'
;MFNSYTELRKNALAILLVGAVFVLGGYVFVRNLTNDVSPIQAVDMINATIKSVQWGGRNSPTTYVLFLDGGATVLVNDDRPHLIGSRASVERVTRDTGFVSYRFAQ
;
A
#
# COMPACT_ATOMS: atom_id res chain seq x y z
N MET A 1 48.01 -1.00 -3.35
CA MET A 1 46.75 -1.11 -4.13
C MET A 1 46.00 -2.44 -3.92
N PHE A 2 46.44 -3.33 -3.02
CA PHE A 2 45.78 -4.62 -2.75
C PHE A 2 44.72 -4.58 -1.63
N ASN A 3 44.72 -3.57 -0.74
CA ASN A 3 43.76 -3.49 0.37
C ASN A 3 42.30 -3.35 -0.06
N SER A 4 42.03 -2.61 -1.15
CA SER A 4 40.65 -2.38 -1.61
C SER A 4 39.96 -3.69 -2.03
N TYR A 5 40.70 -4.58 -2.71
CA TYR A 5 40.16 -5.86 -3.21
C TYR A 5 39.86 -6.85 -2.08
N THR A 6 40.70 -6.87 -1.04
CA THR A 6 40.51 -7.76 0.12
C THR A 6 39.31 -7.32 0.97
N GLU A 7 39.12 -6.01 1.16
CA GLU A 7 37.97 -5.46 1.87
C GLU A 7 36.67 -5.58 1.08
N LEU A 8 36.72 -5.47 -0.25
CA LEU A 8 35.56 -5.74 -1.12
C LEU A 8 35.11 -7.20 -1.01
N ARG A 9 36.05 -8.15 -1.00
CA ARG A 9 35.76 -9.59 -0.90
C ARG A 9 35.19 -9.98 0.47
N LYS A 10 35.71 -9.41 1.56
CA LYS A 10 35.19 -9.63 2.92
C LYS A 10 33.77 -9.10 3.09
N ASN A 11 33.46 -7.96 2.47
CA ASN A 11 32.16 -7.30 2.59
C ASN A 11 31.21 -7.59 1.41
N ALA A 12 31.59 -8.47 0.49
CA ALA A 12 30.84 -8.72 -0.75
C ALA A 12 29.37 -9.09 -0.49
N LEU A 13 29.12 -9.92 0.53
CA LEU A 13 27.76 -10.31 0.92
C LEU A 13 26.95 -9.10 1.41
N ALA A 14 27.54 -8.23 2.23
CA ALA A 14 26.87 -7.04 2.73
C ALA A 14 26.58 -6.05 1.60
N ILE A 15 27.53 -5.84 0.68
CA ILE A 15 27.33 -4.98 -0.50
C ILE A 15 26.22 -5.53 -1.39
N LEU A 16 26.18 -6.84 -1.62
CA LEU A 16 25.12 -7.49 -2.40
C LEU A 16 23.75 -7.34 -1.73
N LEU A 17 23.66 -7.55 -0.41
CA LEU A 17 22.42 -7.38 0.33
C LEU A 17 21.91 -5.94 0.28
N VAL A 18 22.80 -4.96 0.49
CA VAL A 18 22.46 -3.54 0.37
C VAL A 18 21.98 -3.23 -1.05
N GLY A 19 22.72 -3.68 -2.07
CA GLY A 19 22.34 -3.52 -3.46
C GLY A 19 20.97 -4.12 -3.77
N ALA A 20 20.68 -5.32 -3.26
CA ALA A 20 19.39 -5.98 -3.44
C ALA A 20 18.25 -5.18 -2.81
N VAL A 21 18.42 -4.66 -1.59
CA VAL A 21 17.43 -3.79 -0.93
C VAL A 21 17.16 -2.53 -1.76
N PHE A 22 18.20 -1.90 -2.31
CA PHE A 22 18.02 -0.73 -3.17
C PHE A 22 17.29 -1.05 -4.48
N VAL A 23 17.62 -2.15 -5.15
CA VAL A 23 16.94 -2.57 -6.39
C VAL A 23 15.47 -2.88 -6.12
N LEU A 24 15.17 -3.64 -5.06
CA LEU A 24 13.80 -3.95 -4.65
C LEU A 24 13.03 -2.67 -4.26
N GLY A 25 13.63 -1.81 -3.46
CA GLY A 25 13.03 -0.54 -3.04
C GLY A 25 12.74 0.38 -4.22
N GLY A 26 13.70 0.53 -5.15
CA GLY A 26 13.54 1.30 -6.37
C GLY A 26 12.42 0.75 -7.26
N TYR A 27 12.36 -0.57 -7.44
CA TYR A 27 11.30 -1.21 -8.22
C TYR A 27 9.91 -0.96 -7.59
N VAL A 28 9.76 -1.14 -6.28
CA VAL A 28 8.50 -0.89 -5.56
C VAL A 28 8.10 0.59 -5.69
N PHE A 29 9.05 1.50 -5.52
CA PHE A 29 8.81 2.94 -5.63
C PHE A 29 8.31 3.32 -7.03
N VAL A 30 9.02 2.90 -8.09
CA VAL A 30 8.61 3.19 -9.47
C VAL A 30 7.24 2.59 -9.78
N ARG A 31 6.99 1.34 -9.35
CA ARG A 31 5.69 0.69 -9.56
C ARG A 31 4.55 1.43 -8.88
N ASN A 32 4.74 1.89 -7.64
CA ASN A 32 3.74 2.67 -6.91
C ASN A 32 3.48 4.00 -7.61
N LEU A 33 4.55 4.71 -8.02
CA LEU A 33 4.42 5.96 -8.76
C LEU A 33 3.63 5.77 -10.05
N THR A 34 3.96 4.75 -10.84
CA THR A 34 3.22 4.41 -12.08
C THR A 34 1.74 4.15 -11.77
N ASN A 35 1.43 3.40 -10.72
CA ASN A 35 0.04 3.13 -10.34
C ASN A 35 -0.70 4.40 -9.90
N ASP A 36 -0.07 5.31 -9.16
CA ASP A 36 -0.70 6.52 -8.67
C ASP A 36 -1.08 7.49 -9.80
N VAL A 37 -0.22 7.60 -10.82
CA VAL A 37 -0.46 8.48 -11.98
C VAL A 37 -1.28 7.82 -13.10
N SER A 38 -1.46 6.49 -13.06
CA SER A 38 -2.20 5.78 -14.09
C SER A 38 -3.68 6.19 -14.08
N PRO A 39 -4.32 6.37 -15.25
CA PRO A 39 -5.73 6.73 -15.31
C PRO A 39 -6.62 5.72 -14.59
N ILE A 40 -7.72 6.24 -14.05
CA ILE A 40 -8.77 5.42 -13.45
C ILE A 40 -9.61 4.84 -14.59
N GLN A 41 -9.72 3.52 -14.62
CA GLN A 41 -10.50 2.79 -15.61
C GLN A 41 -11.95 2.62 -15.16
N ALA A 42 -12.14 2.24 -13.90
CA ALA A 42 -13.44 1.94 -13.33
C ALA A 42 -13.50 2.28 -11.83
N VAL A 43 -14.69 2.68 -11.39
CA VAL A 43 -15.01 2.90 -9.99
C VAL A 43 -16.31 2.15 -9.70
N ASP A 44 -16.22 1.08 -8.93
CA ASP A 44 -17.38 0.29 -8.51
C ASP A 44 -17.74 0.61 -7.06
N MET A 45 -19.03 0.83 -6.78
CA MET A 45 -19.49 0.92 -5.40
C MET A 45 -19.74 -0.47 -4.83
N ILE A 46 -19.11 -0.74 -3.70
CA ILE A 46 -19.28 -1.98 -2.95
C ILE A 46 -19.62 -1.68 -1.50
N ASN A 47 -20.45 -2.54 -0.91
CA ASN A 47 -20.78 -2.46 0.49
C ASN A 47 -19.69 -3.13 1.33
N ALA A 48 -19.41 -2.54 2.47
CA ALA A 48 -18.50 -3.08 3.46
C ALA A 48 -18.99 -2.81 4.88
N THR A 49 -18.53 -3.61 5.83
CA THR A 49 -18.71 -3.39 7.26
C THR A 49 -17.37 -3.02 7.88
N ILE A 50 -17.33 -1.92 8.63
CA ILE A 50 -16.13 -1.49 9.35
C ILE A 50 -15.96 -2.41 10.55
N LYS A 51 -14.87 -3.18 10.60
CA LYS A 51 -14.63 -4.15 11.67
C LYS A 51 -13.79 -3.58 12.80
N SER A 52 -12.79 -2.79 12.47
CA SER A 52 -11.92 -2.18 13.46
C SER A 52 -11.18 -0.98 12.89
N VAL A 53 -10.57 -0.21 13.78
CA VAL A 53 -9.65 0.87 13.47
C VAL A 53 -8.27 0.49 13.97
N GLN A 54 -7.28 0.61 13.09
CA GLN A 54 -5.89 0.71 13.44
C GLN A 54 -5.54 2.20 13.38
N TRP A 55 -5.42 2.82 14.56
CA TRP A 55 -5.13 4.24 14.64
C TRP A 55 -3.70 4.49 14.11
N GLY A 56 -3.59 5.29 13.05
CA GLY A 56 -2.32 5.82 12.59
C GLY A 56 -1.73 6.78 13.63
N GLY A 57 -0.41 6.98 13.65
CA GLY A 57 0.23 7.92 14.59
C GLY A 57 -0.30 9.36 14.46
N ARG A 58 0.27 10.27 15.26
CA ARG A 58 -0.20 11.67 15.44
C ARG A 58 -0.48 12.48 14.15
N ASN A 59 0.13 12.09 13.02
CA ASN A 59 0.01 12.75 11.71
C ASN A 59 -0.28 11.75 10.57
N SER A 60 -1.03 10.69 10.83
CA SER A 60 -1.34 9.66 9.83
C SER A 60 -2.84 9.47 9.72
N PRO A 61 -3.37 9.26 8.49
CA PRO A 61 -4.77 8.91 8.32
C PRO A 61 -5.15 7.70 9.17
N THR A 62 -6.40 7.64 9.60
CA THR A 62 -6.89 6.48 10.36
C THR A 62 -7.03 5.30 9.41
N THR A 63 -6.40 4.18 9.73
CA THR A 63 -6.53 2.96 8.93
C THR A 63 -7.71 2.16 9.45
N TYR A 64 -8.73 1.99 8.62
CA TYR A 64 -9.89 1.18 8.91
C TYR A 64 -9.68 -0.23 8.33
N VAL A 65 -10.08 -1.25 9.09
CA VAL A 65 -10.21 -2.62 8.61
C VAL A 65 -11.67 -2.83 8.21
N LEU A 66 -11.90 -3.06 6.91
CA LEU A 66 -13.23 -3.25 6.36
C LEU A 66 -13.40 -4.69 5.90
N PHE A 67 -14.57 -5.26 6.18
CA PHE A 67 -15.01 -6.53 5.63
C PHE A 67 -15.98 -6.25 4.48
N LEU A 68 -15.55 -6.52 3.26
CA LEU A 68 -16.37 -6.36 2.06
C LEU A 68 -17.47 -7.42 2.05
N ASP A 69 -18.64 -7.09 1.49
CA ASP A 69 -19.75 -8.05 1.38
C ASP A 69 -19.38 -9.29 0.54
N GLY A 70 -18.38 -9.18 -0.33
CA GLY A 70 -17.78 -10.31 -1.05
C GLY A 70 -16.87 -11.23 -0.23
N GLY A 71 -16.76 -11.00 1.09
CA GLY A 71 -15.98 -11.83 2.03
C GLY A 71 -14.50 -11.45 2.18
N ALA A 72 -14.02 -10.50 1.39
CA ALA A 72 -12.63 -10.02 1.48
C ALA A 72 -12.46 -8.99 2.60
N THR A 73 -11.27 -8.96 3.20
CA THR A 73 -10.88 -7.92 4.17
C THR A 73 -9.90 -6.95 3.52
N VAL A 74 -10.15 -5.65 3.67
CA VAL A 74 -9.30 -4.60 3.10
C VAL A 74 -8.96 -3.54 4.15
N LEU A 75 -7.83 -2.87 3.93
CA LEU A 75 -7.39 -1.73 4.71
C LEU A 75 -7.62 -0.46 3.91
N VAL A 76 -8.31 0.51 4.51
CA VAL A 76 -8.59 1.81 3.88
C VAL A 76 -8.17 2.91 4.83
N ASN A 77 -7.42 3.86 4.30
CA ASN A 77 -7.04 5.07 5.01
C ASN A 77 -8.07 6.17 4.75
N ASP A 78 -8.58 6.78 5.81
CA ASP A 78 -9.43 7.96 5.73
C ASP A 78 -9.16 8.86 6.94
N ASP A 79 -9.18 10.16 6.71
CA ASP A 79 -9.05 11.16 7.77
C ASP A 79 -10.39 11.39 8.49
N ARG A 80 -11.50 11.01 7.85
CA ARG A 80 -12.84 11.12 8.43
C ARG A 80 -13.06 10.02 9.47
N PRO A 81 -13.69 10.34 10.62
CA PRO A 81 -14.08 9.35 11.59
C PRO A 81 -15.25 8.51 11.05
N HIS A 82 -15.13 7.19 11.12
CA HIS A 82 -16.21 6.26 10.77
C HIS A 82 -16.55 5.33 11.93
N LEU A 83 -17.83 4.96 12.04
CA LEU A 83 -18.32 4.16 13.16
C LEU A 83 -17.95 2.68 13.00
N ILE A 84 -17.28 2.10 13.99
CA ILE A 84 -16.98 0.67 14.01
C ILE A 84 -18.29 -0.13 14.11
N GLY A 85 -18.41 -1.17 13.30
CA GLY A 85 -19.60 -2.02 13.18
C GLY A 85 -20.65 -1.48 12.20
N SER A 86 -20.49 -0.26 11.68
CA SER A 86 -21.44 0.28 10.70
C SER A 86 -21.18 -0.29 9.30
N ARG A 87 -22.23 -0.25 8.47
CA ARG A 87 -22.09 -0.42 7.03
C ARG A 87 -21.56 0.88 6.41
N ALA A 88 -20.73 0.75 5.40
CA ALA A 88 -20.19 1.84 4.62
C ALA A 88 -20.20 1.48 3.13
N SER A 89 -20.44 2.48 2.28
CA SER A 89 -20.18 2.37 0.85
C SER A 89 -18.71 2.66 0.59
N VAL A 90 -18.06 1.77 -0.14
CA VAL A 90 -16.64 1.82 -0.47
C VAL A 90 -16.53 1.82 -1.99
N GLU A 91 -15.71 2.71 -2.50
CA GLU A 91 -15.32 2.73 -3.90
C GLU A 91 -14.15 1.77 -4.10
N ARG A 92 -14.35 0.80 -4.98
CA ARG A 92 -13.28 -0.01 -5.58
C ARG A 92 -12.81 0.70 -6.84
N VAL A 93 -11.63 1.29 -6.77
CA VAL A 93 -11.00 2.01 -7.88
C VAL A 93 -10.05 1.08 -8.61
N THR A 94 -10.36 0.77 -9.86
CA THR A 94 -9.50 -0.02 -10.75
C THR A 94 -8.85 0.92 -11.76
N ARG A 95 -7.52 0.83 -11.87
CA ARG A 95 -6.71 1.63 -12.81
C ARG A 95 -6.34 0.81 -14.04
N ASP A 96 -5.92 1.47 -15.12
CA ASP A 96 -5.55 0.82 -16.38
C ASP A 96 -4.41 -0.20 -16.23
N THR A 97 -3.56 -0.07 -15.21
CA THR A 97 -2.51 -1.05 -14.88
C THR A 97 -3.06 -2.34 -14.26
N GLY A 98 -4.37 -2.43 -14.03
CA GLY A 98 -5.01 -3.48 -13.25
C GLY A 98 -4.86 -3.31 -11.74
N PHE A 99 -4.23 -2.21 -11.28
CA PHE A 99 -4.12 -1.93 -9.85
C PHE A 99 -5.49 -1.57 -9.27
N VAL A 100 -5.85 -2.25 -8.17
CA VAL A 100 -7.13 -2.05 -7.46
C VAL A 100 -6.84 -1.43 -6.11
N SER A 101 -7.54 -0.34 -5.81
CA SER A 101 -7.52 0.31 -4.50
C SER A 101 -8.93 0.51 -3.96
N TYR A 102 -9.03 0.68 -2.65
CA TYR A 102 -10.31 0.87 -1.97
C TYR A 102 -10.26 2.19 -1.21
N ARG A 103 -11.35 2.96 -1.27
CA ARG A 103 -11.54 4.19 -0.50
C ARG A 103 -12.99 4.32 -0.08
N PHE A 104 -13.27 5.00 1.02
CA PHE A 104 -14.67 5.33 1.34
C PHE A 104 -15.26 6.18 0.22
N ALA A 105 -16.52 5.95 -0.11
CA ALA A 105 -17.26 6.84 -1.00
C ALA A 105 -17.25 8.27 -0.44
N GLN A 106 -17.24 9.26 -1.33
CA GLN A 106 -17.27 10.66 -0.91
C GLN A 106 -18.61 11.05 -0.30
#